data_AF-A0A0E9ZM13-F1
#
_entry.id   AF-A0A0E9ZM13-F1
#
_cell.length_a   1.000
_cell.length_b   1.000
_cell.length_c   1.000
_cell.angle_alpha   90.00
_cell.angle_beta   90.00
_cell.angle_gamma   90.00
#
_symmetry.space_group_name_H-M   'P 1'
#
loop_
_entity.id
_entity.type
_entity.pdbx_description
1 polymer ?
#
loop_
_entity_poly.entity_id
_entity_poly.type
_entity_poly.pdbx_seq_one_letter_code
_entity_poly.pdbx_strand_id
1 'polypeptide(L)'
;MLLACCASVALAWAEDSPRQQPQALTATETLLRVQSSGEQASRRLQVQTARERDLSKQRWLETYKYPIPDFYRWSKVTESNN
;
A
#
# COMPACT_ATOMS: atom_id res chain seq x y z
N MET A 1 -32.23 -19.98 -43.63
CA MET A 1 -31.99 -18.51 -43.60
C MET A 1 -32.45 -17.95 -42.26
N LEU A 2 -31.61 -17.98 -41.22
CA LEU A 2 -31.88 -17.33 -39.91
C LEU A 2 -30.57 -17.11 -39.14
N LEU A 3 -29.47 -16.89 -39.84
CA LEU A 3 -28.14 -16.70 -39.24
C LEU A 3 -27.42 -15.47 -39.82
N ALA A 4 -28.17 -14.42 -40.14
CA ALA A 4 -27.64 -13.19 -40.74
C ALA A 4 -28.02 -11.90 -39.98
N CYS A 5 -28.80 -11.99 -38.89
CA CYS A 5 -29.29 -10.79 -38.18
C CYS A 5 -28.48 -10.38 -36.94
N CYS A 6 -27.57 -11.22 -36.44
CA CYS A 6 -26.86 -10.92 -35.18
C CYS A 6 -25.51 -10.20 -35.38
N ALA A 7 -24.99 -10.13 -36.61
CA ALA A 7 -23.71 -9.46 -36.88
C ALA A 7 -23.83 -7.93 -36.98
N SER A 8 -25.02 -7.41 -37.29
CA SER A 8 -25.21 -5.97 -37.58
C SER A 8 -25.29 -5.09 -36.33
N VAL A 9 -25.49 -5.67 -35.15
CA VAL A 9 -25.64 -4.91 -33.89
C VAL A 9 -24.29 -4.67 -33.19
N ALA A 10 -23.24 -5.39 -33.56
CA ALA A 10 -21.92 -5.23 -32.94
C ALA A 10 -21.11 -4.05 -33.50
N LEU A 11 -21.39 -3.60 -34.73
CA LEU A 11 -20.60 -2.56 -35.38
C LEU A 11 -21.10 -1.13 -35.11
N ALA A 12 -22.33 -0.97 -34.63
CA ALA A 12 -22.95 0.35 -34.41
C ALA A 12 -22.58 1.00 -33.06
N TRP A 13 -21.90 0.28 -32.15
CA TRP A 13 -21.45 0.78 -30.85
C TRP A 13 -19.93 0.92 -30.76
N ALA A 14 -19.24 0.98 -31.91
CA ALA A 14 -17.90 1.53 -31.99
C ALA A 14 -17.99 2.98 -32.48
N GLU A 15 -19.00 3.73 -32.04
CA GLU A 15 -18.95 5.18 -32.07
C GLU A 15 -17.74 5.59 -31.21
N ASP A 16 -16.83 6.30 -31.87
CA ASP A 16 -15.64 6.93 -31.31
C ASP A 16 -16.07 7.75 -30.09
N SER A 17 -16.06 7.12 -28.91
CA SER A 17 -16.33 7.80 -27.66
C SER A 17 -15.39 8.99 -27.65
N PRO A 18 -15.89 10.23 -27.54
CA PRO A 18 -15.04 11.41 -27.68
C PRO A 18 -13.89 11.19 -26.74
N ARG A 19 -12.67 11.02 -27.29
CA ARG A 19 -11.48 10.62 -26.53
C ARG A 19 -11.50 11.46 -25.27
N GLN A 20 -11.90 10.84 -24.16
CA GLN A 20 -12.12 11.59 -22.94
C GLN A 20 -10.77 12.23 -22.68
N GLN A 21 -10.72 13.55 -22.73
CA GLN A 21 -9.55 14.31 -22.35
C GLN A 21 -9.06 13.66 -21.06
N PRO A 22 -7.80 13.19 -21.00
CA PRO A 22 -7.35 12.38 -19.89
C PRO A 22 -7.71 13.14 -18.64
N GLN A 23 -8.66 12.59 -17.87
CA GLN A 23 -9.16 13.25 -16.68
C GLN A 23 -7.92 13.52 -15.83
N ALA A 24 -7.79 14.76 -15.35
CA ALA A 24 -6.67 15.12 -14.51
C ALA A 24 -6.63 14.12 -13.35
N LEU A 25 -5.56 13.32 -13.28
CA LEU A 25 -5.45 12.27 -12.28
C LEU A 25 -5.60 12.90 -10.92
N THR A 26 -6.43 12.30 -10.09
CA THR A 26 -6.48 12.68 -8.68
C THR A 26 -5.11 12.42 -8.04
N ALA A 27 -4.80 13.14 -6.97
CA ALA A 27 -3.56 12.92 -6.22
C ALA A 27 -3.42 11.44 -5.79
N THR A 28 -4.55 10.82 -5.41
CA THR A 28 -4.62 9.41 -5.03
C THR A 28 -4.27 8.47 -6.17
N GLU A 29 -4.84 8.65 -7.37
CA GLU A 29 -4.53 7.81 -8.54
C GLU A 29 -3.06 7.95 -8.97
N THR A 30 -2.52 9.16 -8.84
CA THR A 30 -1.10 9.42 -9.12
C THR A 30 -0.20 8.64 -8.16
N LEU A 31 -0.52 8.64 -6.86
CA LEU A 31 0.21 7.88 -5.85
C LEU A 31 0.08 6.36 -6.08
N LEU A 32 -1.10 5.87 -6.41
CA LEU A 32 -1.32 4.44 -6.71
C LEU A 32 -0.51 4.00 -7.92
N ARG A 33 -0.42 4.84 -8.96
CA ARG A 33 0.43 4.58 -10.14
C ARG A 33 1.91 4.58 -9.77
N VAL A 34 2.36 5.54 -8.98
CA VAL A 34 3.76 5.59 -8.52
C VAL A 34 4.12 4.35 -7.69
N GLN A 35 3.24 3.95 -6.77
CA GLN A 35 3.44 2.77 -5.92
C GLN A 35 3.53 1.48 -6.74
N SER A 36 2.64 1.28 -7.71
CA SER A 36 2.66 0.07 -8.55
C SER A 36 3.81 0.05 -9.57
N SER A 37 4.22 1.23 -10.05
CA SER A 37 5.28 1.35 -11.06
C SER A 37 6.66 0.93 -10.55
N GLY A 38 6.93 1.07 -9.25
CA GLY A 38 8.27 0.86 -8.68
C GLY A 38 9.33 1.84 -9.18
N GLU A 39 8.98 2.85 -9.99
CA GLU A 39 9.97 3.79 -10.58
C GLU A 39 10.67 4.67 -9.53
N GLN A 40 10.03 4.86 -8.38
CA GLN A 40 10.58 5.62 -7.25
C GLN A 40 11.38 4.74 -6.28
N ALA A 41 11.64 3.47 -6.63
CA ALA A 41 12.54 2.63 -5.83
C ALA A 41 13.96 3.22 -5.82
N SER A 42 14.60 3.19 -4.65
CA SER A 42 15.99 3.64 -4.51
C SER A 42 16.91 2.81 -5.41
N ARG A 43 17.71 3.49 -6.25
CA ARG A 43 18.77 2.86 -7.04
C ARG A 43 19.98 2.45 -6.20
N ARG A 44 20.10 2.98 -4.98
CA ARG A 44 21.20 2.67 -4.08
C ARG A 44 20.87 1.41 -3.29
N LEU A 45 21.63 0.35 -3.56
CA LEU A 45 21.58 -0.88 -2.77
C LEU A 45 22.02 -0.57 -1.33
N GLN A 46 21.13 -0.85 -0.38
CA GLN A 46 21.46 -0.75 1.03
C GLN A 46 22.13 -2.06 1.47
N VAL A 47 23.45 -2.09 1.35
CA VAL A 47 24.25 -3.22 1.83
C VAL A 47 24.55 -3.00 3.31
N GLN A 48 24.14 -3.93 4.16
CA GLN A 48 24.54 -3.93 5.56
C GLN A 48 25.95 -4.53 5.68
N THR A 49 26.86 -3.76 6.26
CA THR A 49 28.18 -4.25 6.63
C THR A 49 28.09 -5.29 7.77
N ALA A 50 29.12 -6.12 7.95
CA ALA A 50 29.15 -7.08 9.06
C ALA A 50 28.94 -6.40 10.43
N ARG A 51 29.60 -5.25 10.63
CA ARG A 51 29.47 -4.44 11.85
C ARG A 51 28.04 -3.96 12.11
N GLU A 52 27.36 -3.46 11.08
CA GLU A 52 25.97 -3.00 11.22
C GLU A 52 25.01 -4.15 11.53
N ARG A 53 25.24 -5.32 10.92
CA ARG A 53 24.48 -6.54 11.26
C ARG A 53 24.66 -6.90 12.73
N ASP A 54 25.89 -6.89 13.24
CA ASP A 54 26.15 -7.23 14.64
C ASP A 54 25.55 -6.21 15.62
N LEU A 55 25.60 -4.91 15.30
CA LEU A 55 24.92 -3.87 16.07
C LEU A 55 23.40 -4.04 16.07
N SER A 56 22.80 -4.43 14.93
CA SER A 56 21.36 -4.70 14.87
C SER A 56 20.95 -5.88 15.75
N LYS A 57 21.76 -6.95 15.77
CA LYS A 57 21.55 -8.10 16.67
C LYS A 57 21.66 -7.69 18.13
N GLN A 58 22.66 -6.89 18.49
CA GLN A 58 22.78 -6.38 19.86
C GLN A 58 21.55 -5.56 20.25
N ARG A 59 21.07 -4.66 19.39
CA ARG A 59 19.85 -3.87 19.65
C ARG A 59 18.61 -4.75 19.85
N TRP A 60 18.50 -5.81 19.06
CA TRP A 60 17.42 -6.78 19.21
C TRP A 60 17.49 -7.49 20.56
N LEU A 61 18.68 -7.93 21.00
CA LEU A 61 18.87 -8.53 22.33
C LEU A 61 18.55 -7.53 23.46
N GLU A 62 18.91 -6.26 23.30
CA GLU A 62 18.65 -5.20 24.29
C GLU A 62 17.18 -4.76 24.34
N THR A 63 16.33 -5.20 23.40
CA THR A 63 14.93 -4.72 23.28
C THR A 63 14.11 -5.00 24.54
N TYR A 64 14.39 -6.09 25.26
CA TYR A 64 13.66 -6.48 26.48
C TYR A 64 14.33 -6.03 27.77
N LYS A 65 15.41 -5.25 27.69
CA LYS A 65 16.15 -4.81 28.87
C LYS A 65 15.35 -3.86 29.75
N TYR A 66 14.46 -3.09 29.15
CA TYR A 66 13.69 -2.08 29.85
C TYR A 66 12.29 -2.58 30.15
N PRO A 67 11.80 -2.41 31.39
CA PRO A 67 10.41 -2.71 31.71
C PRO A 67 9.48 -1.79 30.93
N ILE A 68 8.27 -2.28 30.65
CA ILE A 68 7.21 -1.44 30.09
C ILE A 68 6.92 -0.32 31.11
N PRO A 69 6.98 0.96 30.69
CA PRO A 69 6.66 2.07 31.57
C PRO A 69 5.28 1.92 32.23
N ASP A 70 5.16 2.34 33.50
CA ASP A 70 3.93 2.13 34.27
C ASP A 70 2.70 2.85 33.71
N PHE A 71 2.89 3.90 32.89
CA PHE A 71 1.78 4.58 32.24
C PHE A 71 1.05 3.72 31.18
N TYR A 72 1.70 2.67 30.65
CA TYR A 72 1.08 1.69 29.76
C TYR A 72 0.53 0.47 30.52
N ARG A 73 0.70 0.42 31.85
CA ARG A 73 0.17 -0.67 32.65
C ARG A 73 -1.35 -0.55 32.71
N TRP A 74 -2.04 -1.53 32.13
CA TRP A 74 -3.50 -1.60 32.23
C TRP A 74 -3.93 -1.84 33.68
N SER A 75 -4.69 -0.91 34.26
CA SER A 75 -5.40 -1.11 35.51
C SER A 75 -6.84 -1.55 35.20
N LYS A 76 -7.25 -2.69 35.75
CA LYS A 76 -8.66 -3.08 35.74
C LYS A 76 -9.40 -2.14 36.69
N VAL A 77 -10.12 -1.16 36.14
CA VAL A 77 -11.06 -0.35 36.93
C VAL A 77 -12.14 -1.31 37.44
N THR A 78 -12.09 -1.61 38.73
CA THR A 78 -13.12 -2.41 39.40
C THR A 78 -14.13 -1.42 39.94
N GLU A 79 -15.31 -1.38 39.33
CA GLU A 79 -16.43 -0.53 39.73
C GLU A 79 -16.99 -1.07 41.05
N SER A 80 -16.69 -0.41 42.18
CA SER A 80 -17.38 -0.66 43.45
C SER A 80 -18.58 0.29 43.52
N ASN A 81 -19.74 -0.21 43.08
CA ASN A 81 -21.01 0.50 43.25
C ASN A 81 -21.47 0.34 44.70
N ASN A 82 -21.70 1.45 45.41
CA ASN A 82 -22.33 1.52 46.74
C ASN A 82 -23.67 2.23 46.60
#